data_AF-A0A3L7MV43-F1
#
_entry.id   AF-A0A3L7MV43-F1
#
_cell.length_a   1.000
_cell.length_b   1.000
_cell.length_c   1.000
_cell.angle_alpha   90.00
_cell.angle_beta   90.00
_cell.angle_gamma   90.00
#
_symmetry.space_group_name_H-M   'P 1'
#
loop_
_entity.id
_entity.type
_entity.pdbx_description
1 polymer ?
#
loop_
_entity_poly.entity_id
_entity_poly.type
_entity_poly.pdbx_seq_one_letter_code
_entity_poly.pdbx_strand_id
1 'polypeptide(L)'
;MIVIKASSNQRKGVALITCIVLMALSSALLVSVVVQELSTRKKFEQINLETKVQYLAMSAQEIALGFLLEDAVAKIPLMMTPIPGSKVSLKVLETSKGAYTIQIDAEYTPQDKKPVRSTLSGSFLINTKDGKRFALSVGK
;
A
#
# COMPACT_ATOMS: atom_id res chain seq x y z
N MET A 1 -60.05 -29.32 -29.21
CA MET A 1 -58.84 -29.30 -28.36
C MET A 1 -57.64 -29.68 -29.23
N ILE A 2 -56.89 -28.70 -29.74
CA ILE A 2 -55.72 -28.97 -30.59
C ILE A 2 -54.55 -29.31 -29.66
N VAL A 3 -54.22 -30.59 -29.56
CA VAL A 3 -53.00 -31.03 -28.88
C VAL A 3 -51.84 -30.80 -29.85
N ILE A 4 -51.11 -29.70 -29.66
CA ILE A 4 -49.85 -29.45 -30.37
C ILE A 4 -48.84 -30.48 -29.85
N LYS A 5 -48.74 -31.62 -30.53
CA LYS A 5 -47.78 -32.68 -30.23
C LYS A 5 -46.42 -32.22 -30.75
N ALA A 6 -45.68 -31.47 -29.93
CA ALA A 6 -44.30 -31.09 -30.24
C ALA A 6 -43.50 -32.36 -30.58
N SER A 7 -42.96 -32.41 -31.80
CA SER A 7 -42.19 -33.55 -32.32
C SER A 7 -41.03 -33.87 -31.38
N SER A 8 -40.72 -35.16 -31.17
CA SER A 8 -39.64 -35.58 -30.25
C SER A 8 -38.28 -34.99 -30.63
N ASN A 9 -38.06 -34.68 -31.92
CA ASN A 9 -36.86 -34.01 -32.42
C ASN A 9 -36.80 -32.53 -31.99
N GLN A 10 -37.94 -31.84 -31.85
CA GLN A 10 -38.00 -30.49 -31.29
C GLN A 10 -37.59 -30.48 -29.81
N ARG A 11 -38.02 -31.49 -29.03
CA ARG A 11 -37.66 -31.62 -27.61
C ARG A 11 -36.16 -31.94 -27.42
N LYS A 12 -35.58 -32.78 -28.27
CA LYS A 12 -34.13 -33.07 -28.27
C LYS A 12 -33.29 -31.85 -28.65
N GLY A 13 -33.74 -31.06 -29.63
CA GLY A 13 -33.09 -29.80 -30.01
C GLY A 13 -33.11 -28.75 -28.89
N VAL A 14 -34.25 -28.59 -28.22
CA VAL A 14 -34.39 -27.68 -27.07
C VAL A 14 -33.51 -28.12 -25.90
N ALA A 15 -33.43 -29.42 -25.60
CA ALA A 15 -32.58 -29.95 -24.54
C ALA A 15 -31.07 -29.75 -24.79
N LEU A 16 -30.63 -29.88 -26.05
CA LEU A 16 -29.25 -29.58 -26.44
C LEU A 16 -28.91 -28.10 -26.25
N ILE A 17 -29.82 -27.20 -26.64
CA ILE A 17 -29.64 -25.75 -26.48
C ILE A 17 -29.56 -25.37 -25.00
N THR A 18 -30.44 -25.88 -24.14
CA THR A 18 -30.36 -25.61 -22.69
C THR A 18 -29.09 -26.16 -22.07
N CYS A 19 -28.61 -27.33 -22.51
CA CYS A 19 -27.35 -27.88 -22.02
C CYS A 19 -26.14 -27.00 -22.40
N ILE A 20 -26.11 -26.48 -23.63
CA ILE A 20 -25.07 -25.53 -24.09
C ILE A 20 -25.13 -24.23 -23.29
N VAL A 21 -26.32 -23.68 -23.05
CA VAL A 21 -26.50 -22.46 -22.25
C VAL A 21 -26.02 -22.68 -20.81
N LEU A 22 -26.32 -23.83 -20.21
CA LEU A 22 -25.84 -24.17 -18.86
C LEU A 22 -24.32 -24.32 -18.81
N MET A 23 -23.71 -24.96 -19.81
CA MET A 23 -22.25 -25.05 -19.90
C MET A 23 -21.59 -23.68 -20.11
N ALA A 24 -22.21 -22.80 -20.90
CA ALA A 24 -21.74 -21.43 -21.09
C ALA A 24 -21.83 -20.60 -19.81
N LEU A 25 -22.94 -20.72 -19.06
CA LEU A 25 -23.13 -20.05 -17.78
C LEU A 25 -22.13 -20.55 -16.72
N SER A 26 -21.92 -21.87 -16.62
CA SER A 26 -20.95 -22.43 -15.67
C SER A 26 -19.51 -22.01 -16.00
N SER A 27 -19.16 -21.97 -17.29
CA SER A 27 -17.85 -21.50 -17.75
C SER A 27 -17.65 -20.01 -17.44
N ALA A 28 -18.68 -19.17 -17.68
CA ALA A 28 -18.62 -17.74 -17.38
C ALA A 28 -18.46 -17.47 -15.86
N LEU A 29 -19.14 -18.24 -15.02
CA LEU A 29 -18.99 -18.17 -13.57
C LEU A 29 -17.56 -18.49 -13.11
N LEU A 30 -16.95 -19.55 -13.65
CA LEU A 30 -15.56 -19.92 -13.33
C LEU A 30 -14.58 -18.81 -13.74
N VAL A 31 -14.74 -18.25 -14.93
CA VAL A 31 -13.90 -17.12 -15.39
C VAL A 31 -14.05 -15.91 -14.47
N SER A 32 -15.28 -15.58 -14.05
CA SER A 32 -15.53 -14.47 -13.13
C SER A 32 -14.81 -14.66 -11.79
N VAL A 33 -14.86 -15.85 -11.19
CA VAL A 33 -14.18 -16.17 -9.93
C VAL A 33 -12.67 -16.02 -10.07
N VAL A 34 -12.08 -16.57 -11.15
CA VAL A 34 -10.64 -16.46 -11.41
C VAL A 34 -10.21 -14.99 -11.58
N VAL A 35 -10.98 -14.20 -12.32
CA VAL A 35 -10.70 -12.77 -12.50
C VAL A 35 -10.79 -12.01 -11.17
N GLN A 36 -11.77 -12.32 -10.33
CA GLN A 36 -11.91 -11.72 -9.01
C GLN A 36 -10.73 -12.07 -8.10
N GLU A 37 -10.28 -13.32 -8.07
CA GLU A 37 -9.13 -13.74 -7.28
C GLU A 37 -7.85 -13.01 -7.72
N LEU A 38 -7.58 -12.98 -9.03
CA LEU A 38 -6.44 -12.27 -9.60
C LEU A 38 -6.49 -10.76 -9.29
N SER A 39 -7.66 -10.14 -9.40
CA SER A 39 -7.87 -8.74 -9.04
C SER A 39 -7.60 -8.48 -7.56
N THR A 40 -8.05 -9.37 -6.69
CA THR A 40 -7.87 -9.27 -5.24
C THR A 40 -6.40 -9.41 -4.86
N ARG A 41 -5.68 -10.37 -5.46
CA ARG A 41 -4.24 -10.55 -5.30
C ARG A 41 -3.47 -9.29 -5.71
N LYS A 42 -3.82 -8.68 -6.86
CA LYS A 42 -3.20 -7.42 -7.31
C LYS A 42 -3.46 -6.27 -6.35
N LYS A 43 -4.68 -6.12 -5.83
CA LYS A 43 -5.01 -5.10 -4.83
C LYS A 43 -4.24 -5.31 -3.52
N PHE A 44 -4.21 -6.54 -3.02
CA PHE A 44 -3.48 -6.86 -1.80
C PHE A 44 -1.98 -6.60 -1.96
N GLU A 45 -1.41 -6.96 -3.11
CA GLU A 45 -0.02 -6.68 -3.41
C GLU A 45 0.27 -5.17 -3.44
N GLN A 46 -0.59 -4.38 -4.08
CA GLN A 46 -0.46 -2.93 -4.08
C GLN A 46 -0.53 -2.35 -2.66
N ILE A 47 -1.51 -2.77 -1.85
CA ILE A 47 -1.63 -2.34 -0.46
C ILE A 47 -0.37 -2.70 0.33
N ASN A 48 0.14 -3.92 0.17
CA ASN A 48 1.35 -4.35 0.84
C ASN A 48 2.56 -3.48 0.46
N LEU A 49 2.69 -3.09 -0.82
CA LEU A 49 3.75 -2.19 -1.26
C LEU A 49 3.57 -0.78 -0.67
N GLU A 50 2.37 -0.22 -0.69
CA GLU A 50 2.07 1.10 -0.11
C GLU A 50 2.38 1.12 1.39
N THR A 51 1.91 0.11 2.13
CA THR A 51 2.19 -0.07 3.55
C THR A 51 3.69 -0.20 3.82
N LYS A 52 4.43 -0.93 2.97
CA LYS A 52 5.89 -1.07 3.11
C LYS A 52 6.61 0.28 3.02
N VAL A 53 6.23 1.13 2.07
CA VAL A 53 6.84 2.46 1.92
C VAL A 53 6.44 3.40 3.06
N GLN A 54 5.21 3.30 3.55
CA GLN A 54 4.78 4.04 4.75
C GLN A 54 5.59 3.65 5.99
N TYR A 55 5.84 2.36 6.21
CA TYR A 55 6.69 1.91 7.32
C TYR A 55 8.13 2.39 7.18
N LEU A 56 8.68 2.39 5.96
CA LEU A 56 10.02 2.96 5.71
C LEU A 56 10.07 4.44 6.10
N ALA A 57 9.05 5.22 5.73
CA ALA A 57 8.98 6.63 6.09
C ALA A 57 8.84 6.82 7.61
N MET A 58 7.98 6.03 8.26
CA MET A 58 7.76 6.09 9.71
C MET A 58 9.01 5.73 10.51
N SER A 59 9.69 4.64 10.17
CA SER A 59 10.93 4.23 10.84
C SER A 59 12.03 5.29 10.67
N ALA A 60 12.13 5.92 9.50
CA ALA A 60 13.09 7.00 9.29
C ALA A 60 12.77 8.24 10.15
N GLN A 61 11.49 8.52 10.40
CA GLN A 61 11.06 9.59 11.30
C GLN A 61 11.45 9.28 12.75
N GLU A 62 11.26 8.05 13.19
CA GLU A 62 11.66 7.60 14.53
C GLU A 62 13.17 7.72 14.73
N ILE A 63 13.96 7.34 13.73
CA ILE A 63 15.43 7.52 13.75
C ILE A 63 15.78 9.00 13.87
N ALA A 64 15.17 9.86 13.05
CA ALA A 64 15.42 11.30 13.09
C ALA A 64 15.05 11.93 14.45
N LEU A 65 13.92 11.50 15.03
CA LEU A 65 13.51 11.90 16.38
C LEU A 65 14.49 11.42 17.45
N GLY A 66 14.99 10.19 17.34
CA GLY A 66 16.03 9.66 18.24
C GLY A 66 17.26 10.57 18.27
N PHE A 67 17.78 10.96 17.11
CA PHE A 67 18.89 11.90 17.02
C PHE A 67 18.58 13.29 17.58
N LEU A 68 17.36 13.81 17.37
CA LEU A 68 16.93 15.09 17.95
C LEU A 68 16.89 15.02 19.49
N LEU A 69 16.42 13.90 20.04
CA LEU A 69 16.38 13.67 21.49
C LEU A 69 17.78 13.52 22.10
N GLU A 70 18.75 13.02 21.34
CA GLU A 70 20.17 12.89 21.74
C GLU A 70 21.01 14.16 21.52
N ASP A 71 20.43 15.26 21.02
CA ASP A 71 21.17 16.47 20.59
C ASP A 71 22.15 16.23 19.44
N ALA A 72 21.95 15.18 18.66
CA ALA A 72 22.88 14.70 17.66
C ALA A 72 22.39 15.02 16.23
N VAL A 73 21.77 16.19 16.02
CA VAL A 73 21.13 16.58 14.76
C VAL A 73 22.09 16.49 13.56
N ALA A 74 23.36 16.85 13.75
CA ALA A 74 24.39 16.78 12.71
C ALA A 74 24.73 15.35 12.26
N LYS A 75 24.31 14.32 13.01
CA LYS A 75 24.53 12.90 12.68
C LYS A 75 23.34 12.27 11.97
N ILE A 76 22.26 13.02 11.73
CA ILE A 76 21.07 12.49 11.06
C ILE A 76 21.44 12.13 9.61
N PRO A 77 21.26 10.86 9.20
CA PRO A 77 21.52 10.45 7.84
C PRO A 77 20.50 11.09 6.89
N LEU A 78 20.98 11.87 5.93
CA LEU A 78 20.14 12.53 4.92
C LEU A 78 19.58 11.54 3.89
N MET A 79 20.24 10.41 3.71
CA MET A 79 19.91 9.37 2.74
C MET A 79 20.15 8.00 3.37
N MET A 80 19.21 7.07 3.20
CA MET A 80 19.30 5.71 3.71
C MET A 80 18.77 4.69 2.69
N THR A 81 19.33 3.49 2.75
CA THR A 81 18.91 2.34 1.92
C THR A 81 18.73 1.12 2.83
N PRO A 82 17.71 1.13 3.72
CA PRO A 82 17.59 0.12 4.78
C PRO A 82 17.30 -1.30 4.25
N ILE A 83 16.74 -1.44 3.05
CA ILE A 83 16.50 -2.71 2.38
C ILE A 83 16.84 -2.61 0.88
N PRO A 84 17.12 -3.72 0.19
CA PRO A 84 17.34 -3.71 -1.24
C PRO A 84 16.15 -3.08 -2.00
N GLY A 85 16.45 -2.16 -2.91
CA GLY A 85 15.46 -1.46 -3.71
C GLY A 85 14.72 -0.34 -2.99
N SER A 86 15.05 -0.01 -1.72
CA SER A 86 14.52 1.18 -1.06
C SER A 86 15.46 2.38 -1.15
N LYS A 87 14.88 3.57 -1.13
CA LYS A 87 15.59 4.84 -0.97
C LYS A 87 14.78 5.69 -0.01
N VAL A 88 15.42 6.21 1.03
CA VAL A 88 14.77 7.11 1.97
C VAL A 88 15.61 8.38 2.06
N SER A 89 15.02 9.49 1.67
CA SER A 89 15.60 10.83 1.82
C SER A 89 14.98 11.49 3.03
N LEU A 90 15.82 12.13 3.84
CA LEU A 90 15.40 12.74 5.10
C LEU A 90 15.93 14.16 5.19
N LYS A 91 15.05 15.08 5.57
CA LYS A 91 15.35 16.50 5.73
C LYS A 91 14.82 16.98 7.06
N VAL A 92 15.71 17.47 7.91
CA VAL A 92 15.36 18.06 9.21
C VAL A 92 15.68 19.54 9.18
N LEU A 93 14.71 20.36 9.54
CA LEU A 93 14.81 21.81 9.57
C LEU A 93 14.42 22.30 10.96
N GLU A 94 15.30 23.07 11.61
CA GLU A 94 14.91 23.82 12.81
C GLU A 94 14.15 25.07 12.38
N THR A 95 12.89 25.19 12.82
CA THR A 95 11.99 26.29 12.45
C THR A 95 11.95 27.40 13.49
N SER A 96 12.14 27.04 14.76
CA SER A 96 12.42 27.94 15.87
C SER A 96 13.18 27.17 16.94
N LYS A 97 13.68 27.85 17.99
CA LYS A 97 14.53 27.21 19.00
C LYS A 97 13.84 25.99 19.61
N GLY A 98 14.37 24.79 19.35
CA GLY A 98 13.80 23.53 19.82
C GLY A 98 12.58 23.03 19.05
N ALA A 99 12.21 23.67 17.95
CA ALA A 99 11.14 23.26 17.05
C ALA A 99 11.72 22.77 15.72
N TYR A 100 11.37 21.56 15.32
CA TYR A 100 11.91 20.90 14.14
C TYR A 100 10.80 20.40 13.22
N THR A 101 10.98 20.57 11.93
CA THR A 101 10.18 19.90 10.90
C THR A 101 11.02 18.80 10.27
N ILE A 102 10.47 17.60 10.23
CA ILE A 102 11.07 16.42 9.62
C ILE A 102 10.25 16.09 8.38
N GLN A 103 10.91 16.09 7.22
CA GLN A 103 10.33 15.68 5.95
C GLN A 103 11.07 14.44 5.44
N ILE A 104 10.30 13.46 5.00
CA ILE A 104 10.81 12.15 4.60
C ILE A 104 10.16 11.76 3.28
N ASP A 105 11.01 11.42 2.32
CA ASP A 105 10.57 10.84 1.05
C ASP A 105 11.11 9.41 0.98
N ALA A 106 10.21 8.45 1.11
CA ALA A 106 10.52 7.04 0.97
C ALA A 106 10.08 6.53 -0.41
N GLU A 107 10.93 5.75 -1.04
CA GLU A 107 10.68 5.05 -2.29
C GLU A 107 11.05 3.58 -2.13
N TYR A 108 10.22 2.69 -2.68
CA TYR A 108 10.55 1.29 -2.84
C TYR A 108 10.30 0.88 -4.28
N THR A 109 11.29 0.28 -4.91
CA THR A 109 11.21 -0.24 -6.29
C THR A 109 11.29 -1.76 -6.24
N PRO A 110 10.16 -2.47 -6.31
CA PRO A 110 10.16 -3.92 -6.46
C PRO A 110 10.74 -4.28 -7.83
N GLN A 111 11.35 -5.47 -7.93
CA GLN A 111 11.88 -5.98 -9.18
C GLN A 111 10.77 -6.00 -10.27
N ASP A 112 11.10 -5.48 -11.46
CA ASP A 112 10.20 -5.39 -12.62
C ASP A 112 8.89 -4.61 -12.39
N LYS A 113 8.86 -3.72 -11.39
CA LYS A 113 7.69 -2.88 -11.07
C LYS A 113 8.03 -1.40 -11.01
N LYS A 114 6.98 -0.60 -11.14
CA LYS A 114 7.09 0.85 -10.94
C LYS A 114 7.42 1.15 -9.46
N PRO A 115 8.21 2.19 -9.19
CA PRO A 115 8.48 2.64 -7.83
C PRO A 115 7.20 3.09 -7.14
N VAL A 116 7.06 2.68 -5.87
CA VAL A 116 6.02 3.16 -4.96
C VAL A 116 6.66 4.18 -4.01
N ARG A 117 5.98 5.30 -3.78
CA ARG A 117 6.51 6.42 -3.00
C ARG A 117 5.57 6.79 -1.86
N SER A 118 6.13 7.25 -0.76
CA SER A 118 5.39 7.84 0.34
C SER A 118 6.19 9.01 0.89
N THR A 119 5.51 10.14 1.09
CA THR A 119 6.07 11.31 1.75
C THR A 119 5.41 11.45 3.12
N LEU A 120 6.23 11.60 4.15
CA LEU A 120 5.80 11.84 5.51
C LEU A 120 6.43 13.14 6.01
N SER A 121 5.61 13.99 6.63
CA SER A 121 6.03 15.22 7.28
C SER A 121 5.52 15.23 8.70
N GLY A 122 6.34 15.72 9.62
CA GLY A 122 5.95 15.94 11.00
C GLY A 122 6.69 17.11 11.61
N SER A 123 5.99 17.90 12.43
CA SER A 123 6.58 18.99 13.20
C SER A 123 6.64 18.61 14.68
N PHE A 124 7.79 18.86 15.31
CA PHE A 124 8.11 18.40 16.66
C PHE A 124 8.73 19.52 17.50
N LEU A 125 8.25 19.65 18.73
CA LEU A 125 8.89 20.46 19.76
C LEU A 125 9.71 19.56 20.68
N ILE A 126 11.01 19.84 20.80
CA ILE A 126 11.92 19.16 21.73
C ILE A 126 12.02 19.99 22.99
N ASN A 127 11.52 19.42 24.09
CA ASN A 127 11.56 20.01 25.41
C ASN A 127 12.46 19.20 26.34
N THR A 128 12.99 19.84 27.38
CA THR A 128 13.76 19.16 28.44
C THR A 128 13.04 19.35 29.76
N LYS A 129 12.80 18.26 30.48
CA LYS A 129 12.24 18.26 31.83
C LYS A 129 13.00 17.23 32.67
N ASP A 130 13.43 17.63 33.87
CA ASP A 130 14.17 16.78 34.80
C ASP A 130 15.43 16.13 34.17
N GLY A 131 16.12 16.89 33.30
CA GLY A 131 17.31 16.42 32.57
C GLY A 131 17.02 15.44 31.42
N LYS A 132 15.75 15.10 31.15
CA LYS A 132 15.34 14.23 30.03
C LYS A 132 14.73 15.05 28.90
N ARG A 133 15.15 14.76 27.67
CA ARG A 133 14.56 15.34 26.45
C ARG A 133 13.34 14.52 26.01
N PHE A 134 12.30 15.20 25.57
CA PHE A 134 11.10 14.58 25.01
C PHE A 134 10.60 15.39 23.82
N ALA A 135 9.97 14.69 22.86
CA ALA A 135 9.40 15.29 21.67
C ALA A 135 7.88 15.38 21.79
N LEU A 136 7.32 16.54 21.48
CA LEU A 136 5.89 16.75 21.35
C LEU A 136 5.57 16.95 19.86
N SER A 137 4.72 16.11 19.29
CA SER A 137 4.21 16.33 17.93
C SER A 137 3.24 17.52 17.94
N VAL A 138 3.46 18.51 17.07
CA VAL A 138 2.66 19.75 16.99
C VAL A 138 1.87 19.91 15.70
N GLY A 139 1.92 18.92 14.81
CA GLY A 139 1.13 18.92 13.58
C GLY A 139 1.81 18.20 12.42
N LYS A 140 1.06 18.07 11.33
CA LYS A 140 1.56 17.68 10.01
C LYS A 140 1.86 18.91 9.17
#